data_AF-A0A6C0F2M8-F1
#
_entry.id   AF-A0A6C0F2M8-F1
#
_cell.length_a   1.000
_cell.length_b   1.000
_cell.length_c   1.000
_cell.angle_alpha   90.00
_cell.angle_beta   90.00
_cell.angle_gamma   90.00
#
_symmetry.space_group_name_H-M   'P 1'
#
loop_
_entity.id
_entity.type
_entity.pdbx_description
1 polymer ?
#
loop_
_entity_poly.entity_id
_entity_poly.type
_entity_poly.pdbx_seq_one_letter_code
_entity_poly.pdbx_strand_id
1 'polypeptide(L)'
;MEVTISRELDHEFNRMYYSFGTIANWQKVWRVLCDMAYDAKAPQYEHIAIRADDSDTQDARLYASYTVQNQHLICLDEVWRSYDKKVPFVNRNLLSLYVPRVLFHCLGVQNWFKFSFPDCEVHYWPE
;
A
#
# COMPACT_ATOMS: atom_id res chain seq x y z
N MET A 1 10.93 5.67 6.54
CA MET A 1 11.13 5.15 5.17
C MET A 1 10.35 6.04 4.22
N GLU A 2 11.03 6.62 3.26
CA GLU A 2 10.39 7.34 2.17
C GLU A 2 10.56 6.51 0.90
N VAL A 3 9.49 6.33 0.13
CA VAL A 3 9.46 5.51 -1.08
C VAL A 3 8.78 6.31 -2.18
N THR A 4 9.45 6.46 -3.30
CA THR A 4 8.84 6.98 -4.53
C THR A 4 8.48 5.80 -5.42
N ILE A 5 7.25 5.77 -5.93
CA ILE A 5 6.78 4.75 -6.86
C ILE A 5 6.47 5.41 -8.20
N SER A 6 7.21 5.00 -9.23
CA SER A 6 6.90 5.36 -10.61
C SER A 6 5.74 4.51 -11.13
N ARG A 7 4.80 5.17 -11.81
CA ARG A 7 3.65 4.55 -12.44
C ARG A 7 3.96 4.23 -13.90
N GLU A 8 3.82 2.98 -14.26
CA GLU A 8 3.91 2.49 -15.63
C GLU A 8 2.65 1.69 -15.99
N LEU A 9 2.09 1.97 -17.16
CA LEU A 9 0.93 1.28 -17.70
C LEU A 9 1.30 0.56 -18.99
N ASP A 10 0.84 -0.68 -19.08
CA ASP A 10 0.87 -1.49 -20.28
C ASP A 10 -0.52 -1.56 -20.92
N HIS A 11 -0.55 -1.75 -22.23
CA HIS A 11 -1.76 -1.90 -23.01
C HIS A 11 -1.77 -3.24 -23.74
N GLU A 12 -2.72 -4.10 -23.40
CA GLU A 12 -2.96 -5.35 -24.12
C GLU A 12 -4.41 -5.40 -24.60
N PHE A 13 -4.62 -5.63 -25.89
CA PHE A 13 -5.95 -5.75 -26.51
C PHE A 13 -6.91 -4.59 -26.12
N ASN A 14 -6.42 -3.36 -26.14
CA ASN A 14 -7.14 -2.13 -25.72
C ASN A 14 -7.55 -2.08 -24.23
N ARG A 15 -6.98 -2.93 -23.38
CA ARG A 15 -7.16 -2.88 -21.93
C ARG A 15 -5.91 -2.34 -21.26
N MET A 16 -6.09 -1.56 -20.20
CA MET A 16 -5.01 -0.99 -19.40
C MET A 16 -4.62 -1.94 -18.26
N TYR A 17 -3.32 -2.08 -18.05
CA TYR A 17 -2.72 -2.85 -16.96
C TYR A 17 -1.61 -2.03 -16.32
N TYR A 18 -1.41 -2.15 -15.01
CA TYR A 18 -0.16 -1.74 -14.38
C TYR A 18 0.96 -2.69 -14.80
N SER A 19 2.15 -2.15 -15.07
CA SER A 19 3.33 -2.95 -15.38
C SER A 19 3.71 -3.84 -14.19
N PHE A 20 4.41 -4.94 -14.45
CA PHE A 20 4.98 -5.77 -13.38
C PHE A 20 5.92 -4.99 -12.47
N GLY A 21 6.59 -3.95 -12.99
CA GLY A 21 7.45 -3.06 -12.20
C GLY A 21 6.64 -2.27 -11.18
N THR A 22 5.58 -1.60 -11.62
CA THR A 22 4.66 -0.87 -10.72
C THR A 22 4.03 -1.80 -9.68
N ILE A 23 3.60 -3.00 -10.09
CA ILE A 23 3.03 -3.99 -9.15
C ILE A 23 4.06 -4.40 -8.10
N ALA A 24 5.26 -4.79 -8.53
CA ALA A 24 6.30 -5.24 -7.62
C ALA A 24 6.71 -4.15 -6.62
N ASN A 25 6.74 -2.88 -7.04
CA ASN A 25 7.07 -1.76 -6.16
C ASN A 25 5.99 -1.56 -5.08
N TRP A 26 4.71 -1.55 -5.45
CA TRP A 26 3.61 -1.49 -4.48
C TRP A 26 3.64 -2.66 -3.51
N GLN A 27 3.77 -3.88 -4.04
CA GLN A 27 3.79 -5.07 -3.20
C GLN A 27 4.95 -5.09 -2.21
N LYS A 28 6.13 -4.56 -2.57
CA LYS A 28 7.25 -4.43 -1.64
C LYS A 28 6.90 -3.53 -0.45
N VAL A 29 6.27 -2.39 -0.68
CA VAL A 29 5.90 -1.47 0.41
C VAL A 29 4.85 -2.10 1.33
N TRP A 30 3.85 -2.76 0.75
CA TRP A 30 2.85 -3.50 1.52
C TRP A 30 3.44 -4.64 2.33
N ARG A 31 4.46 -5.31 1.80
CA ARG A 31 5.20 -6.35 2.50
C ARG A 31 5.92 -5.78 3.72
N VAL A 32 6.53 -4.60 3.61
CA VAL A 32 7.13 -3.92 4.77
C VAL A 32 6.11 -3.64 5.86
N LEU A 33 4.92 -3.11 5.52
CA LEU A 33 3.85 -2.89 6.51
C LEU A 33 3.39 -4.20 7.16
N CYS A 34 3.22 -5.25 6.36
CA CYS A 34 2.83 -6.56 6.89
C CYS A 34 3.92 -7.15 7.80
N ASP A 35 5.18 -7.09 7.39
CA ASP A 35 6.31 -7.56 8.19
C ASP A 35 6.39 -6.83 9.53
N MET A 36 6.16 -5.52 9.56
CA MET A 36 6.07 -4.76 10.80
C MET A 36 4.92 -5.21 11.73
N ALA A 37 3.84 -5.79 11.20
CA ALA A 37 2.69 -6.28 11.99
C ALA A 37 2.80 -7.76 12.40
N TYR A 38 3.60 -8.56 11.69
CA TYR A 38 3.68 -10.02 11.88
C TYR A 38 5.06 -10.54 12.32
N ASP A 39 6.13 -9.76 12.12
CA ASP A 39 7.48 -10.07 12.61
C ASP A 39 8.08 -8.93 13.44
N ALA A 40 8.17 -9.14 14.76
CA ALA A 40 8.78 -8.19 15.69
C ALA A 40 10.30 -7.98 15.47
N LYS A 41 10.94 -8.85 14.68
CA LYS A 41 12.36 -8.72 14.30
C LYS A 41 12.56 -7.99 12.98
N ALA A 42 11.49 -7.74 12.21
CA ALA A 42 11.58 -6.97 10.98
C ALA A 42 12.05 -5.54 11.27
N PRO A 43 12.65 -4.85 10.28
CA PRO A 43 12.94 -3.43 10.39
C PRO A 43 11.70 -2.63 10.81
N GLN A 44 11.88 -1.80 11.83
CA GLN A 44 10.83 -0.96 12.39
C GLN A 44 10.99 0.47 11.86
N TYR A 45 9.88 1.09 11.46
CA TYR A 45 9.87 2.45 10.91
C TYR A 45 8.88 3.32 11.67
N GLU A 46 9.29 4.54 12.01
CA GLU A 46 8.38 5.51 12.64
C GLU A 46 7.48 6.20 11.63
N HIS A 47 7.99 6.42 10.42
CA HIS A 47 7.30 7.13 9.37
C HIS A 47 7.44 6.35 8.07
N ILE A 48 6.33 6.10 7.39
CA ILE A 48 6.32 5.55 6.03
C ILE A 48 5.59 6.54 5.13
N ALA A 49 6.31 7.12 4.17
CA ALA A 49 5.71 8.01 3.18
C ALA A 49 5.93 7.44 1.79
N ILE A 50 4.83 7.23 1.06
CA ILE A 50 4.86 6.81 -0.34
C ILE A 50 4.49 8.03 -1.18
N ARG A 51 5.28 8.33 -2.21
CA ARG A 51 5.05 9.44 -3.14
C ARG A 51 4.95 8.91 -4.56
N ALA A 52 4.11 9.55 -5.37
CA ALA A 52 4.21 9.42 -6.81
C ALA A 52 5.46 10.15 -7.31
N ASP A 53 6.04 9.66 -8.41
CA ASP A 53 7.21 10.30 -9.05
C ASP A 53 6.84 11.68 -9.63
N ASP A 54 5.64 11.78 -10.22
CA ASP A 54 5.15 13.00 -10.87
C ASP A 54 4.15 13.79 -10.01
N SER A 55 3.01 13.18 -9.67
CA SER A 55 1.92 13.88 -8.99
C SER A 55 1.01 12.91 -8.22
N ASP A 56 1.02 13.05 -6.89
CA ASP A 56 0.15 12.28 -5.99
C ASP A 56 -1.33 12.40 -6.40
N THR A 57 -1.80 13.59 -6.80
CA THR A 57 -3.20 13.82 -7.21
C THR A 57 -3.55 13.10 -8.52
N GLN A 58 -2.68 13.18 -9.53
CA GLN A 58 -2.96 12.53 -10.81
C GLN A 58 -2.95 11.01 -10.67
N ASP A 59 -1.99 10.47 -9.92
CA ASP A 59 -1.90 9.04 -9.69
C ASP A 59 -3.03 8.53 -8.79
N ALA A 60 -3.43 9.28 -7.75
CA ALA A 60 -4.60 8.92 -6.94
C ALA A 60 -5.87 8.79 -7.79
N ARG A 61 -6.12 9.74 -8.71
CA ARG A 61 -7.28 9.70 -9.63
C ARG A 61 -7.23 8.51 -10.56
N LEU A 62 -6.06 8.18 -11.09
CA LEU A 62 -5.90 7.03 -11.97
C LEU A 62 -6.05 5.72 -11.20
N TYR A 63 -5.45 5.61 -10.02
CA TYR A 63 -5.65 4.45 -9.14
C TYR A 63 -7.12 4.30 -8.74
N ALA A 64 -7.90 5.39 -8.67
CA ALA A 64 -9.35 5.33 -8.47
C ALA A 64 -10.14 4.90 -9.72
N SER A 65 -9.51 4.90 -10.91
CA SER A 65 -10.15 4.51 -12.15
C SER A 65 -10.26 2.98 -12.27
N TYR A 66 -11.49 2.48 -12.34
CA TYR A 66 -11.79 1.07 -12.59
C TYR A 66 -11.43 0.58 -14.02
N THR A 67 -10.77 1.41 -14.82
CA THR A 67 -10.37 1.08 -16.19
C THR A 67 -9.17 0.13 -16.25
N VAL A 68 -8.35 0.07 -15.18
CA VAL A 68 -7.15 -0.76 -15.12
C VAL A 68 -7.47 -2.15 -14.57
N GLN A 69 -7.28 -3.19 -15.38
CA GLN A 69 -7.81 -4.53 -15.11
C GLN A 69 -7.17 -5.22 -13.89
N ASN A 70 -5.89 -4.96 -13.64
CA ASN A 70 -5.10 -5.59 -12.59
C ASN A 70 -4.89 -4.69 -11.37
N GLN A 71 -5.75 -3.69 -11.16
CA GLN A 71 -5.65 -2.75 -10.03
C GLN A 71 -5.64 -3.46 -8.67
N HIS A 72 -6.35 -4.57 -8.51
CA HIS A 72 -6.35 -5.34 -7.26
C HIS A 72 -4.95 -5.79 -6.83
N LEU A 73 -4.03 -6.03 -7.79
CA LEU A 73 -2.68 -6.51 -7.50
C LEU A 73 -1.78 -5.49 -6.78
N ILE A 74 -2.16 -4.21 -6.80
CA ILE A 74 -1.42 -3.12 -6.13
C ILE A 74 -2.09 -2.68 -4.83
N CYS A 75 -3.21 -3.29 -4.44
CA CYS A 75 -3.87 -3.00 -3.17
C CYS A 75 -3.17 -3.72 -2.01
N LEU A 76 -3.17 -3.09 -0.84
CA LEU A 76 -2.61 -3.68 0.38
C LEU A 76 -3.31 -5.00 0.77
N ASP A 77 -4.61 -5.11 0.52
CA ASP A 77 -5.40 -6.32 0.77
C ASP A 77 -4.82 -7.56 0.05
N GLU A 78 -4.33 -7.39 -1.19
CA GLU A 78 -3.73 -8.49 -1.96
C GLU A 78 -2.52 -9.08 -1.23
N VAL A 79 -1.61 -8.21 -0.76
CA VAL A 79 -0.41 -8.65 -0.04
C VAL A 79 -0.77 -9.16 1.34
N TRP A 80 -1.65 -8.47 2.07
CA TRP A 80 -2.07 -8.86 3.40
C TRP A 80 -2.70 -10.27 3.42
N ARG A 81 -3.54 -10.61 2.45
CA ARG A 81 -4.14 -11.96 2.32
C ARG A 81 -3.11 -13.07 2.12
N SER A 82 -1.94 -12.76 1.57
CA SER A 82 -0.86 -13.73 1.39
C SER A 82 -0.14 -14.09 2.71
N TYR A 83 -0.34 -13.31 3.77
CA TYR A 83 0.21 -13.61 5.09
C TYR A 83 -0.64 -14.68 5.79
N ASP A 84 -0.34 -15.94 5.46
CA ASP A 84 -0.98 -17.15 6.00
C ASP A 84 -0.55 -17.48 7.47
N LYS A 85 0.15 -16.57 8.15
CA LYS A 85 0.72 -16.83 9.49
C LYS A 85 0.36 -15.78 10.53
N LYS A 86 -0.18 -16.32 11.65
CA LYS A 86 -0.29 -15.77 13.01
C LYS A 86 -1.25 -14.60 13.20
N VAL A 87 -1.61 -14.43 14.47
CA VAL A 87 -2.25 -13.25 15.01
C VAL A 87 -1.25 -12.09 14.88
N PRO A 88 -1.62 -10.96 14.26
CA PRO A 88 -0.75 -9.78 14.22
C PRO A 88 -0.45 -9.33 15.66
N PHE A 89 0.65 -8.60 15.86
CA PHE A 89 0.93 -7.98 17.15
C PHE A 89 0.76 -6.46 17.07
N VAL A 90 0.62 -5.84 18.23
CA VAL A 90 0.55 -4.38 18.35
C VAL A 90 1.95 -3.79 18.22
N ASN A 91 2.16 -3.04 17.16
CA ASN A 91 3.34 -2.27 16.86
C ASN A 91 3.06 -0.77 17.06
N ARG A 92 3.73 -0.18 18.05
CA ARG A 92 3.60 1.24 18.40
C ARG A 92 4.71 2.12 17.82
N ASN A 93 5.62 1.54 17.04
CA ASN A 93 6.72 2.29 16.45
C ASN A 93 6.22 3.13 15.28
N LEU A 94 5.28 2.63 14.47
CA LEU A 94 4.75 3.38 13.33
C LEU A 94 3.85 4.51 13.82
N LEU A 95 4.27 5.75 13.60
CA LEU A 95 3.57 6.96 14.01
C LEU A 95 2.83 7.62 12.84
N SER A 96 3.35 7.51 11.61
CA SER A 96 2.63 8.03 10.44
C SER A 96 2.80 7.22 9.17
N LEU A 97 1.72 7.17 8.39
CA LEU A 97 1.65 6.51 7.09
C LEU A 97 1.05 7.47 6.06
N TYR A 98 1.79 7.80 4.99
CA TYR A 98 1.29 8.60 3.86
C TYR A 98 1.13 7.75 2.59
N VAL A 99 -0.11 7.53 2.16
CA VAL A 99 -0.47 6.54 1.11
C VAL A 99 -1.68 6.98 0.28
N PRO A 100 -1.88 6.45 -0.94
CA PRO A 100 -3.13 6.64 -1.68
C PRO A 100 -4.27 5.89 -1.00
N ARG A 101 -5.40 6.57 -0.75
CA ARG A 101 -6.57 5.98 -0.09
C ARG A 101 -7.05 4.73 -0.80
N VAL A 102 -7.23 4.80 -2.11
CA VAL A 102 -7.82 3.71 -2.92
C VAL A 102 -7.08 2.38 -2.80
N LEU A 103 -5.76 2.39 -2.57
CA LEU A 103 -4.96 1.17 -2.44
C LEU A 103 -4.96 0.59 -1.01
N PHE A 104 -5.50 1.33 -0.05
CA PHE A 104 -5.47 1.01 1.38
C PHE A 104 -6.88 0.75 1.96
N HIS A 105 -7.92 1.39 1.42
CA HIS A 105 -9.22 1.59 2.09
C HIS A 105 -10.20 0.41 1.94
N CYS A 106 -9.78 -0.82 2.27
CA CYS A 106 -10.73 -1.93 2.46
C CYS A 106 -11.01 -2.17 3.97
N LEU A 107 -12.23 -2.61 4.32
CA LEU A 107 -12.66 -2.73 5.72
C LEU A 107 -11.77 -3.68 6.53
N GLY A 108 -11.36 -4.80 5.93
CA GLY A 108 -10.47 -5.77 6.57
C GLY A 108 -9.11 -5.16 6.91
N VAL A 109 -8.50 -4.48 5.93
CA VAL A 109 -7.21 -3.78 6.08
C VAL A 109 -7.30 -2.68 7.13
N GLN A 110 -8.37 -1.88 7.15
CA GLN A 110 -8.51 -0.83 8.17
C GLN A 110 -8.59 -1.37 9.59
N ASN A 111 -9.37 -2.43 9.80
CA ASN A 111 -9.49 -3.05 11.11
C ASN A 111 -8.18 -3.69 11.56
N TRP A 112 -7.53 -4.42 10.65
CA TRP A 112 -6.21 -5.00 10.89
C TRP A 112 -5.16 -3.92 11.18
N PHE A 113 -5.15 -2.84 10.42
CA PHE A 113 -4.18 -1.75 10.57
C PHE A 113 -4.39 -1.02 11.89
N LYS A 114 -5.63 -0.69 12.24
CA LYS A 114 -5.95 -0.03 13.51
C LYS A 114 -5.59 -0.90 14.72
N PHE A 115 -5.74 -2.22 14.61
CA PHE A 115 -5.29 -3.15 15.65
C PHE A 115 -3.76 -3.18 15.74
N SER A 116 -3.08 -3.33 14.62
CA SER A 116 -1.63 -3.56 14.57
C SER A 116 -0.84 -2.27 14.80
N PHE A 117 -1.37 -1.11 14.42
CA PHE A 117 -0.72 0.20 14.49
C PHE A 117 -1.67 1.24 15.11
N PRO A 118 -2.07 1.07 16.38
CA PRO A 118 -3.13 1.88 16.99
C PRO A 118 -2.75 3.36 17.17
N ASP A 119 -1.45 3.65 17.24
CA ASP A 119 -0.90 4.99 17.45
C ASP A 119 -0.49 5.67 16.13
N CYS A 120 -0.69 5.01 14.98
CA CYS A 120 -0.33 5.53 13.67
C CYS A 120 -1.41 6.45 13.09
N GLU A 121 -1.02 7.65 12.69
CA GLU A 121 -1.85 8.54 11.88
C GLU A 121 -1.69 8.24 10.38
N VAL A 122 -2.81 7.92 9.72
CA VAL A 122 -2.82 7.68 8.27
C VAL A 122 -3.22 8.96 7.54
N HIS A 123 -2.28 9.49 6.77
CA HIS A 123 -2.48 10.60 5.85
C HIS A 123 -2.67 10.06 4.42
N TYR A 124 -3.65 10.61 3.71
CA TYR A 124 -3.93 10.18 2.34
C TYR A 124 -3.38 11.17 1.33
N TRP A 125 -3.01 10.65 0.15
CA TRP A 125 -2.75 11.47 -1.02
C TRP A 125 -3.94 12.38 -1.33
N PRO A 126 -3.71 13.59 -1.87
CA PRO A 126 -4.78 14.45 -2.38
C PRO A 126 -5.51 13.79 -3.55
N GLU A 127 -6.83 13.96 -3.65
CA GLU A 127 -7.71 13.39 -4.69
C GLU A 127 -8.38 14.49 -5.54
#